data_AF-A0A9W6ET04-F1
#
_entry.id   AF-A0A9W6ET04-F1
#
_cell.length_a   1.000
_cell.length_b   1.000
_cell.length_c   1.000
_cell.angle_alpha   90.00
_cell.angle_beta   90.00
_cell.angle_gamma   90.00
#
_symmetry.space_group_name_H-M   'P 1'
#
loop_
_entity.id
_entity.type
_entity.pdbx_description
1 polymer ?
#
loop_
_entity_poly.entity_id
_entity_poly.type
_entity_poly.pdbx_seq_one_letter_code
_entity_poly.pdbx_strand_id
1 'polypeptide(L)'
;MKIKFKIDSSKSGFTLIETIFSLLLISFIIILIHGFILVINQKPDFKDRTSEVYQWINFIESSHFNFQIANRHQHLTLYSLSQHQFYLLKINSKNHELYMSKQGEGGYMPLLSKVEWIDLSYHQPILTFNINLTNGQKYTFHSLMEQINDK
;
A
#
# COMPACT_ATOMS: atom_id res chain seq x y z
N MET A 1 -31.97 -62.50 23.59
CA MET A 1 -32.14 -61.79 22.30
C MET A 1 -30.75 -61.55 21.71
N LYS A 2 -30.34 -62.30 20.68
CA LYS A 2 -29.01 -62.17 20.05
C LYS A 2 -29.16 -61.33 18.77
N ILE A 3 -28.64 -60.11 18.78
CA ILE A 3 -28.65 -59.22 17.61
C ILE A 3 -27.41 -59.56 16.77
N LYS A 4 -27.62 -60.04 15.55
CA LYS A 4 -26.55 -60.24 14.55
C LYS A 4 -26.39 -58.95 13.74
N PHE A 5 -25.24 -58.29 13.84
CA PHE A 5 -24.86 -57.24 12.91
C PHE A 5 -24.42 -57.87 11.58
N LYS A 6 -25.14 -57.54 10.52
CA LYS A 6 -24.78 -57.87 9.15
C LYS A 6 -23.98 -56.68 8.60
N ILE A 7 -22.66 -56.83 8.53
CA ILE A 7 -21.78 -55.84 7.93
C ILE A 7 -21.79 -56.11 6.42
N ASP A 8 -22.46 -55.26 5.65
CA ASP A 8 -22.36 -55.26 4.18
C ASP A 8 -20.95 -54.82 3.78
N SER A 9 -20.18 -55.72 3.20
CA SER A 9 -18.79 -55.54 2.80
C SER A 9 -18.61 -54.83 1.45
N SER A 10 -19.60 -54.05 0.99
CA SER A 10 -19.61 -53.46 -0.36
C SER A 10 -19.01 -52.05 -0.44
N LYS A 11 -18.49 -51.50 0.66
CA LYS A 11 -17.77 -50.23 0.63
C LYS A 11 -16.27 -50.49 0.63
N SER A 12 -15.60 -50.21 -0.49
CA SER A 12 -14.15 -50.12 -0.57
C SER A 12 -13.68 -49.07 0.44
N GLY A 13 -13.22 -49.51 1.60
CA GLY A 13 -12.59 -48.63 2.58
C GLY A 13 -11.25 -48.14 2.04
N PHE A 14 -10.84 -46.94 2.43
CA PHE A 14 -9.48 -46.47 2.19
C PHE A 14 -8.50 -47.47 2.80
N THR A 15 -7.54 -47.91 2.00
CA THR A 15 -6.49 -48.78 2.50
C THR A 15 -5.56 -47.99 3.42
N LEU A 16 -4.94 -48.69 4.38
CA LEU A 16 -3.98 -48.07 5.30
C LEU A 16 -2.84 -47.37 4.54
N ILE A 17 -2.41 -47.96 3.42
CA ILE A 17 -1.34 -47.43 2.58
C ILE A 17 -1.76 -46.12 1.88
N GLU A 18 -2.98 -46.03 1.34
CA GLU A 18 -3.52 -44.80 0.75
C GLU A 18 -3.66 -43.68 1.78
N THR A 19 -3.99 -44.04 3.03
CA THR A 19 -4.11 -43.09 4.14
C THR A 19 -2.74 -42.49 4.49
N ILE A 20 -1.71 -43.33 4.57
CA ILE A 20 -0.32 -42.88 4.82
C ILE A 20 0.17 -41.97 3.69
N PHE A 21 -0.08 -42.36 2.43
CA PHE A 21 0.29 -41.54 1.28
C PHE A 21 -0.42 -40.19 1.27
N SER A 22 -1.72 -40.17 1.59
CA SER A 22 -2.50 -38.95 1.68
C SER A 22 -1.97 -38.03 2.78
N LEU A 23 -1.57 -38.59 3.92
CA LEU A 23 -1.00 -37.82 5.04
C LEU A 23 0.34 -37.18 4.67
N LEU A 24 1.21 -37.91 3.96
CA LEU A 24 2.48 -37.39 3.45
C LEU A 24 2.26 -36.24 2.46
N LEU A 25 1.31 -36.40 1.55
CA LEU A 25 0.99 -35.39 0.54
C LEU A 25 0.44 -34.11 1.19
N ILE A 26 -0.47 -34.25 2.16
CA ILE A 26 -0.99 -33.11 2.94
C ILE A 26 0.13 -32.40 3.70
N SER A 27 1.01 -33.16 4.37
CA SER A 27 2.16 -32.59 5.09
C SER A 27 3.08 -31.79 4.17
N PHE A 28 3.37 -32.34 2.98
CA PHE A 28 4.19 -31.66 1.97
C PHE A 28 3.54 -30.35 1.49
N ILE A 29 2.23 -30.36 1.22
CA ILE A 29 1.48 -29.15 0.85
C ILE A 29 1.57 -28.09 1.95
N ILE A 30 1.41 -28.48 3.22
CA ILE A 30 1.48 -27.54 4.35
C ILE A 30 2.88 -26.90 4.43
N ILE A 31 3.95 -27.68 4.25
CA ILE A 31 5.33 -27.17 4.23
C ILE A 31 5.52 -26.16 3.09
N LEU A 32 5.02 -26.46 1.90
CA LEU A 32 5.10 -25.54 0.75
C LEU A 32 4.35 -24.24 1.00
N ILE A 33 3.12 -24.31 1.53
CA ILE A 33 2.33 -23.12 1.88
C ILE A 33 3.07 -22.30 2.93
N HIS A 34 3.64 -22.93 3.96
CA HIS A 34 4.38 -22.25 5.00
C HIS A 34 5.64 -21.56 4.45
N GLY A 35 6.39 -22.23 3.57
CA GLY A 35 7.53 -21.65 2.88
C GLY A 35 7.16 -20.45 2.01
N PHE A 36 6.06 -20.56 1.25
CA PHE A 36 5.55 -19.43 0.44
C PHE A 36 5.14 -18.25 1.31
N ILE A 37 4.44 -18.48 2.42
CA ILE A 37 4.05 -17.42 3.36
C ILE A 37 5.29 -16.73 3.94
N LEU A 38 6.33 -17.50 4.30
CA LEU A 38 7.59 -16.93 4.80
C LEU A 38 8.27 -16.05 3.75
N VAL A 39 8.33 -16.49 2.50
CA VAL A 39 8.92 -15.70 1.39
C VAL A 39 8.12 -14.43 1.11
N ILE A 40 6.78 -14.50 1.12
CA ILE A 40 5.92 -13.33 0.89
C ILE A 40 6.01 -12.34 2.06
N ASN A 41 6.07 -12.83 3.29
CA ASN A 41 6.15 -12.00 4.50
C ASN A 41 7.54 -11.42 4.71
N GLN A 42 8.59 -12.08 4.23
CA GLN A 42 9.89 -11.46 4.01
C GLN A 42 9.76 -10.55 2.78
N LYS A 43 9.05 -9.42 2.91
CA LYS A 43 9.16 -8.34 1.92
C LYS A 43 10.63 -8.00 1.84
N PRO A 44 11.35 -8.34 0.76
CA PRO A 44 12.69 -7.83 0.62
C PRO A 44 12.52 -6.31 0.60
N ASP A 45 13.37 -5.57 1.32
CA ASP A 45 13.42 -4.10 1.28
C ASP A 45 13.80 -3.55 -0.12
N PHE A 46 13.75 -4.43 -1.14
CA PHE A 46 13.91 -4.27 -2.58
C PHE A 46 12.60 -3.96 -3.31
N LYS A 47 11.52 -3.56 -2.65
CA LYS A 47 10.66 -2.60 -3.34
C LYS A 47 11.54 -1.38 -3.56
N ASP A 48 12.04 -1.26 -4.78
CA ASP A 48 12.89 -0.16 -5.22
C ASP A 48 12.20 1.13 -4.75
N ARG A 49 12.74 1.77 -3.70
CA ARG A 49 12.08 2.91 -3.04
C ARG A 49 11.87 4.05 -4.03
N THR A 50 12.75 4.09 -5.02
CA THR A 50 12.63 4.90 -6.23
C THR A 50 11.30 4.66 -6.96
N SER A 51 10.83 3.42 -7.07
CA SER A 51 9.53 3.07 -7.66
C SER A 51 8.36 3.61 -6.83
N GLU A 52 8.40 3.57 -5.50
CA GLU A 52 7.36 4.17 -4.66
C GLU A 52 7.31 5.70 -4.83
N VAL A 53 8.49 6.35 -4.87
CA VAL A 53 8.61 7.79 -5.15
C VAL A 53 8.02 8.14 -6.52
N TYR A 54 8.36 7.41 -7.59
CA TYR A 54 7.80 7.66 -8.92
C TYR A 54 6.29 7.38 -9.02
N GLN A 55 5.80 6.32 -8.36
CA GLN A 55 4.36 6.05 -8.30
C GLN A 55 3.60 7.21 -7.67
N TRP A 56 4.14 7.78 -6.60
CA TRP A 56 3.53 8.92 -5.96
C TRP A 56 3.64 10.21 -6.79
N ILE A 57 4.75 10.45 -7.48
CA ILE A 57 4.86 11.59 -8.42
C ILE A 57 3.80 11.46 -9.51
N ASN A 58 3.68 10.28 -10.13
CA ASN A 58 2.66 10.02 -11.14
C ASN A 58 1.23 10.20 -10.60
N PHE A 59 0.99 9.85 -9.33
CA PHE A 59 -0.29 10.08 -8.68
C PHE A 59 -0.61 11.59 -8.57
N ILE A 60 0.35 12.38 -8.08
CA ILE A 60 0.23 13.83 -7.91
C ILE A 60 0.04 14.53 -9.26
N GLU A 61 0.69 14.05 -10.31
CA GLU A 61 0.61 14.61 -11.67
C GLU A 61 -0.52 14.02 -12.51
N SER A 62 -1.28 13.07 -11.96
CA SER A 62 -2.32 12.38 -12.72
C SER A 62 -3.47 13.32 -13.09
N SER A 63 -3.92 13.21 -14.33
CA SER A 63 -5.14 13.87 -14.81
C SER A 63 -6.40 13.38 -14.09
N HIS A 64 -6.34 12.21 -13.45
CA HIS A 64 -7.44 11.66 -12.66
C HIS A 64 -7.84 12.59 -11.51
N PHE A 65 -6.86 13.21 -10.84
CA PHE A 65 -7.14 14.19 -9.80
C PHE A 65 -7.03 15.63 -10.30
N ASN A 66 -6.06 15.90 -11.18
CA ASN A 66 -5.78 17.24 -11.71
C ASN A 66 -5.71 18.28 -10.59
N PHE A 67 -4.69 18.14 -9.75
CA PHE A 67 -4.55 18.92 -8.52
C PHE A 67 -4.11 20.37 -8.79
N GLN A 68 -4.68 21.29 -8.01
CA GLN A 68 -4.24 22.67 -7.89
C GLN A 68 -3.92 23.00 -6.43
N ILE A 69 -3.08 24.01 -6.20
CA ILE A 69 -2.72 24.44 -4.85
C ILE A 69 -3.81 25.36 -4.30
N ALA A 70 -4.42 24.97 -3.18
CA ALA A 70 -5.42 25.77 -2.50
C ALA A 70 -4.83 26.62 -1.37
N ASN A 71 -3.97 26.04 -0.52
CA ASN A 71 -3.41 26.72 0.65
C ASN A 71 -2.08 26.10 1.08
N ARG A 72 -1.18 26.93 1.64
CA ARG A 72 0.18 26.56 2.09
C ARG A 72 0.44 26.78 3.60
N HIS A 73 -0.48 27.37 4.36
CA HIS A 73 -0.13 27.94 5.69
C HIS A 73 0.43 26.94 6.71
N GLN A 74 -0.21 25.80 6.94
CA GLN A 74 0.26 24.80 7.93
C GLN A 74 0.43 23.40 7.31
N HIS A 75 -0.38 23.10 6.31
CA HIS A 75 -0.31 21.88 5.52
C HIS A 75 -0.57 22.24 4.06
N LEU A 76 0.08 21.55 3.13
CA LEU A 76 -0.22 21.71 1.72
C LEU A 76 -1.63 21.17 1.47
N THR A 77 -2.53 22.07 1.09
CA THR A 77 -3.89 21.74 0.69
C THR A 77 -3.96 21.75 -0.82
N LEU A 78 -4.33 20.60 -1.39
CA LEU A 78 -4.51 20.40 -2.82
C LEU A 78 -6.01 20.31 -3.11
N TYR A 79 -6.47 20.96 -4.16
CA TYR A 79 -7.83 20.82 -4.66
C TYR A 79 -7.81 19.96 -5.92
N SER A 80 -8.61 18.90 -5.95
CA SER A 80 -8.80 18.11 -7.15
C SER A 80 -9.87 18.76 -8.02
N LEU A 81 -9.50 19.23 -9.21
CA LEU A 81 -10.45 19.75 -10.19
C LEU A 81 -11.44 18.66 -10.64
N SER A 82 -10.94 17.44 -10.84
CA SER A 82 -11.76 16.33 -11.34
C SER A 82 -12.78 15.84 -10.32
N GLN A 83 -12.42 15.82 -9.04
CA GLN A 83 -13.27 15.29 -7.97
C GLN A 83 -13.98 16.36 -7.14
N HIS A 84 -13.70 17.64 -7.39
CA HIS A 84 -14.26 18.78 -6.66
C HIS A 84 -14.09 18.69 -5.14
N GLN A 85 -12.91 18.21 -4.70
CA GLN A 85 -12.63 17.91 -3.30
C GLN A 85 -11.25 18.43 -2.88
N PHE A 86 -11.17 18.93 -1.64
CA PHE A 86 -9.90 19.31 -1.03
C PHE A 86 -9.23 18.13 -0.31
N TYR A 87 -7.92 18.07 -0.47
CA TYR A 87 -7.03 17.06 0.07
C TYR A 87 -5.90 17.71 0.86
N LEU A 88 -5.60 17.13 2.01
CA LEU A 88 -4.52 17.58 2.89
C LEU A 88 -3.37 16.60 2.80
N LEU A 89 -2.19 17.11 2.43
CA LEU A 89 -0.94 16.36 2.47
C LEU A 89 -0.30 16.51 3.87
N LYS A 90 -0.02 15.38 4.52
CA LYS A 90 0.45 15.33 5.90
C LYS A 90 1.58 14.31 6.07
N ILE A 91 2.45 14.57 7.04
CA ILE A 91 3.44 13.59 7.51
C ILE A 91 2.96 13.00 8.83
N ASN A 92 2.99 11.68 8.93
CA ASN A 92 2.88 10.95 10.17
C ASN A 92 4.29 10.67 10.71
N SER A 93 4.75 11.51 11.66
CA SER A 93 6.09 11.36 12.25
C SER A 93 6.27 10.07 13.05
N LYS A 94 5.19 9.42 13.52
CA LYS A 94 5.29 8.16 14.26
C LYS A 94 5.60 6.98 13.35
N ASN A 95 5.03 6.97 12.16
CA ASN A 95 5.20 5.88 11.19
C ASN A 95 6.22 6.21 10.08
N HIS A 96 6.74 7.44 10.05
CA HIS A 96 7.56 7.95 8.96
C HIS A 96 6.83 7.83 7.61
N GLU A 97 5.58 8.29 7.55
CA GLU A 97 4.73 8.13 6.36
C GLU A 97 4.22 9.48 5.87
N LEU A 98 4.34 9.73 4.57
CA LEU A 98 3.58 10.77 3.89
C LEU A 98 2.23 10.18 3.51
N TYR A 99 1.15 10.88 3.85
CA TYR A 99 -0.19 10.45 3.52
C TYR A 99 -1.07 11.62 3.11
N MET A 100 -2.15 11.29 2.43
CA MET A 100 -3.19 12.23 2.03
C MET A 100 -4.49 11.90 2.75
N SER A 101 -5.24 12.93 3.11
CA SER A 101 -6.57 12.81 3.72
C SER A 101 -7.54 13.77 3.03
N LYS A 102 -8.82 13.41 2.95
CA LYS A 102 -9.85 14.34 2.48
C LYS A 102 -10.11 15.37 3.57
N GLN A 103 -10.21 16.64 3.19
CA GLN A 103 -10.57 17.69 4.14
C GLN A 103 -12.02 17.49 4.59
N GLY A 104 -12.28 17.60 5.91
CA GLY A 104 -13.62 17.47 6.50
C GLY A 104 -14.12 16.03 6.71
N GLU A 105 -13.80 15.09 5.82
CA GLU A 105 -14.27 13.70 5.89
C GLU A 105 -13.24 12.73 6.52
N GLY A 106 -11.99 13.16 6.64
CA GLY A 106 -10.89 12.32 7.12
C GLY A 106 -10.38 11.35 6.05
N GLY A 107 -10.14 10.10 6.43
CA GLY A 107 -9.51 9.09 5.58
C GLY A 107 -7.98 9.14 5.60
N TYR A 108 -7.37 8.02 5.24
CA TYR A 108 -5.92 7.83 5.25
C TYR A 108 -5.51 7.11 3.97
N MET A 109 -4.83 7.83 3.09
CA MET A 109 -4.23 7.25 1.90
C MET A 109 -2.70 7.39 2.01
N PRO A 110 -1.98 6.31 2.36
CA PRO A 110 -0.53 6.35 2.42
C PRO A 110 0.03 6.58 1.01
N LEU A 111 0.99 7.49 0.90
CA LEU A 111 1.62 7.88 -0.36
C LEU A 111 3.07 7.40 -0.42
N LEU A 112 3.82 7.68 0.63
CA LEU A 112 5.22 7.28 0.75
C LEU A 112 5.51 6.77 2.16
N SER A 113 6.24 5.67 2.22
CA SER A 113 6.74 5.09 3.46
C SER A 113 8.18 5.54 3.74
N LYS A 114 8.63 5.40 4.99
CA LYS A 114 10.01 5.69 5.41
C LYS A 114 10.47 7.12 5.09
N VAL A 115 9.56 8.09 5.17
CA VAL A 115 9.83 9.52 5.01
C VAL A 115 10.29 10.10 6.34
N GLU A 116 11.52 10.59 6.38
CA GLU A 116 12.05 11.30 7.55
C GLU A 116 11.48 12.71 7.62
N TRP A 117 11.56 13.46 6.52
CA TRP A 117 10.97 14.79 6.37
C TRP A 117 10.67 15.11 4.92
N ILE A 118 9.75 16.06 4.72
CA ILE A 118 9.44 16.66 3.41
C ILE A 118 9.49 18.18 3.55
N ASP A 119 10.12 18.84 2.59
CA ASP A 119 10.04 20.29 2.42
C ASP A 119 9.35 20.61 1.11
N LEU A 120 8.48 21.61 1.15
CA LEU A 120 7.58 21.98 0.05
C LEU A 120 7.78 23.46 -0.26
N SER A 121 8.30 23.75 -1.45
CA SER A 121 8.45 25.12 -1.95
C SER A 121 7.62 25.34 -3.20
N TYR A 122 6.83 26.41 -3.20
CA TYR A 122 6.00 26.77 -4.33
C TYR A 122 6.45 28.11 -4.90
N HIS A 123 6.75 28.10 -6.20
CA HIS A 123 7.03 29.28 -7.01
C HIS A 123 6.21 29.15 -8.28
N GLN A 124 5.05 29.81 -8.32
CA GLN A 124 4.05 29.60 -9.37
C GLN A 124 4.69 29.57 -10.78
N PRO A 125 4.36 28.56 -11.62
CA PRO A 125 3.43 27.44 -11.38
C PRO A 125 4.12 26.16 -10.86
N ILE A 126 5.32 26.26 -10.30
CA ILE A 126 6.15 25.10 -9.94
C ILE A 126 6.03 24.79 -8.45
N LEU A 127 5.54 23.60 -8.13
CA LEU A 127 5.63 23.00 -6.81
C LEU A 127 6.84 22.07 -6.74
N THR A 128 7.76 22.41 -5.85
CA THR A 128 8.96 21.63 -5.58
C THR A 128 8.79 20.89 -4.27
N PHE A 129 9.18 19.63 -4.30
CA PHE A 129 9.15 18.75 -3.16
C PHE A 129 10.55 18.20 -2.94
N ASN A 130 11.06 18.38 -1.72
CA ASN A 130 12.33 17.82 -1.28
C ASN A 130 12.02 16.74 -0.23
N ILE A 131 12.32 15.49 -0.54
CA ILE A 131 12.09 14.36 0.36
C ILE A 131 13.42 13.83 0.84
N ASN A 132 13.49 13.60 2.15
CA ASN A 132 14.51 12.74 2.73
C ASN A 132 13.88 11.46 3.28
N LEU A 133 14.41 10.32 2.86
CA LEU A 133 14.02 9.03 3.38
C LEU A 133 14.86 8.67 4.61
N THR A 134 14.36 7.78 5.46
CA THR A 134 15.04 7.35 6.69
C THR A 134 16.37 6.61 6.46
N ASN A 135 16.66 6.18 5.22
CA ASN A 135 17.96 5.64 4.83
C ASN A 135 18.94 6.70 4.29
N GLY A 136 18.59 7.99 4.36
CA GLY A 136 19.41 9.10 3.89
C GLY A 136 19.35 9.38 2.38
N GLN A 137 18.54 8.63 1.62
CA GLN A 137 18.29 8.93 0.21
C GLN A 137 17.44 10.20 0.08
N LYS A 138 17.85 11.07 -0.83
CA LYS A 138 17.19 12.35 -1.09
C LYS A 138 16.63 12.39 -2.50
N TYR A 139 15.40 12.90 -2.61
CA TYR A 139 14.73 13.09 -3.89
C TYR A 139 14.22 14.53 -3.96
N THR A 140 14.49 15.19 -5.08
CA THR A 140 13.90 16.48 -5.41
C THR A 140 13.14 16.33 -6.70
N PHE A 141 11.90 16.81 -6.72
CA PHE A 141 11.10 16.81 -7.93
C PHE A 141 10.24 18.07 -8.02
N HIS A 142 9.87 18.39 -9.25
CA HIS A 142 9.16 19.59 -9.61
C HIS A 142 7.90 19.19 -10.36
N SER A 143 6.77 19.70 -9.91
CA SER A 143 5.48 19.47 -10.53
C SER A 143 4.86 20.80 -10.96
N LEU A 144 4.27 20.81 -12.16
CA LEU A 144 3.53 21.96 -12.66
C LEU A 144 2.13 21.94 -12.05
N MET A 145 1.88 22.86 -11.11
CA MET A 145 0.60 23.02 -10.41
C MET A 145 0.24 24.48 -10.29
N GLU A 146 -0.88 24.85 -10.90
CA GLU A 146 -1.46 26.18 -10.72
C GLU A 146 -2.03 26.34 -9.31
N GLN A 147 -1.98 27.58 -8.84
CA GLN A 147 -2.68 27.97 -7.62
C GLN A 147 -4.12 28.31 -7.96
N ILE A 148 -5.05 27.92 -7.09
CA ILE A 148 -6.43 28.41 -7.19
C ILE A 148 -6.39 29.91 -6.95
N ASN A 149 -6.74 30.67 -7.98
CA ASN A 149 -7.04 32.09 -7.83
C ASN A 149 -8.44 32.19 -7.21
N ASP A 150 -8.52 32.53 -5.91
CA ASP A 150 -9.76 33.08 -5.36
C ASP A 150 -10.08 34.35 -6.16
N LYS A 151 -11.13 34.27 -6.99
CA LYS A 151 -11.81 35.44 -7.57
C LYS A 151 -13.07 35.73 -6.78
#